data_AF-Q8CY90-F1
#
_entry.id   AF-Q8CY90-F1
#
_cell.length_a   1.000
_cell.length_b   1.000
_cell.length_c   1.000
_cell.angle_alpha   90.00
_cell.angle_beta   90.00
_cell.angle_gamma   90.00
#
_symmetry.space_group_name_H-M   'P 1'
#
loop_
_entity.id
_entity.type
_entity.pdbx_description
1 polymer ?
#
loop_
_entity_poly.entity_id
_entity_poly.type
_entity_poly.pdbx_seq_one_letter_code
_entity_poly.pdbx_strand_id
1 'polypeptide(L)' 'MKGKEYENRTVSFAISSKGEKMKVENISYRVDHRILFDNISFDTSSSGVTLITGKNGTGKSTLL' A
#
# COMPACT_ATOMS: atom_id res chain seq x y z
N MET A 1 -20.13 -3.04 -21.40
CA MET A 1 -19.26 -3.19 -20.22
C MET A 1 -19.58 -2.05 -19.27
N LYS A 2 -20.09 -2.30 -18.07
CA LYS A 2 -20.39 -1.23 -17.09
C LYS A 2 -19.04 -0.80 -16.48
N GLY A 3 -18.62 0.45 -16.71
CA GLY A 3 -17.39 0.97 -16.12
C GLY A 3 -17.46 0.93 -14.60
N LYS A 4 -16.34 0.68 -13.90
CA LYS A 4 -16.28 0.87 -12.46
C LYS A 4 -16.39 2.38 -12.18
N GLU A 5 -17.34 2.78 -11.35
CA GLU A 5 -17.39 4.14 -10.83
C GLU A 5 -16.27 4.30 -9.80
N TYR A 6 -15.32 5.19 -10.09
CA TYR A 6 -14.25 5.56 -9.17
C TYR A 6 -14.73 6.76 -8.35
N GLU A 7 -14.79 6.61 -7.03
CA GLU A 7 -15.03 7.73 -6.13
C GLU A 7 -13.77 8.61 -6.06
N ASN A 8 -13.90 9.91 -6.33
CA ASN A 8 -12.79 10.84 -6.15
C ASN A 8 -12.56 11.06 -4.66
N ARG A 9 -11.38 10.67 -4.17
CA ARG A 9 -10.96 10.89 -2.79
C ARG A 9 -9.68 11.71 -2.76
N THR A 10 -9.71 12.85 -2.08
CA THR A 10 -8.50 13.61 -1.77
C THR A 10 -7.80 12.97 -0.58
N VAL A 11 -6.55 12.52 -0.79
CA VAL A 11 -5.68 12.06 0.28
C VAL A 11 -4.60 13.12 0.50
N SER A 12 -4.58 13.71 1.68
CA SER A 12 -3.58 14.72 2.07
C SER A 12 -2.37 14.02 2.69
N PHE A 13 -1.17 14.33 2.20
CA PHE A 13 0.09 13.82 2.74
C PHE A 13 0.90 14.98 3.34
N ALA A 14 1.47 14.76 4.53
CA ALA A 14 2.44 15.67 5.11
C ALA A 14 3.86 15.18 4.77
N ILE A 15 4.64 16.00 4.08
CA ILE A 15 6.05 15.71 3.82
C ILE A 15 6.86 16.19 5.03
N SER A 16 7.33 15.26 5.87
CA SER A 16 8.28 15.59 6.92
C SER A 16 9.69 15.61 6.32
N SER A 17 10.40 16.74 6.37
CA SER A 17 11.73 16.90 5.75
C SER A 17 12.87 16.10 6.40
N LYS A 18 12.58 15.24 7.38
CA LYS A 18 13.59 14.53 8.17
C LYS A 18 13.74 13.07 7.69
N GLY A 19 14.63 12.85 6.73
CA GLY A 19 15.25 11.54 6.44
C GLY A 19 14.26 10.40 6.22
N GLU A 20 13.48 10.53 5.16
CA GLU A 20 12.30 9.81 4.67
C GLU A 20 12.11 8.37 5.17
N LYS A 21 11.39 8.24 6.28
CA LYS A 21 10.69 7.03 6.70
C LYS A 21 9.27 7.08 6.11
N MET A 22 8.90 6.12 5.26
CA MET A 22 7.49 5.90 4.92
C MET A 22 6.83 5.14 6.06
N LYS A 23 5.73 5.68 6.58
CA LYS A 23 4.84 5.02 7.52
C LYS A 23 3.51 4.75 6.83
N VAL A 24 3.12 3.49 6.78
CA VAL A 24 1.85 3.03 6.23
C VAL A 24 1.03 2.41 7.36
N GLU A 25 -0.20 2.86 7.54
CA GLU A 25 -1.08 2.37 8.60
C GLU A 25 -2.41 1.89 8.02
N ASN A 26 -2.82 0.70 8.45
CA ASN A 26 -4.17 0.16 8.31
C ASN A 26 -4.68 0.14 6.87
N ILE A 27 -3.82 -0.25 5.92
CA ILE A 27 -4.22 -0.37 4.51
C ILE A 27 -4.82 -1.75 4.25
N SER A 28 -5.94 -1.75 3.54
CA SER A 28 -6.60 -2.95 3.02
C SER A 28 -6.83 -2.76 1.53
N TYR A 29 -6.65 -3.83 0.75
CA TYR A 29 -6.95 -3.80 -0.68
C TYR A 29 -7.53 -5.13 -1.16
N ARG A 30 -8.55 -5.00 -2.00
CA ARG A 30 -9.31 -6.12 -2.55
C ARG A 30 -9.56 -5.89 -4.04
N VAL A 31 -9.38 -6.94 -4.83
CA VAL A 31 -9.84 -7.00 -6.22
C VAL A 31 -11.06 -7.91 -6.28
N ASP A 32 -12.21 -7.34 -6.61
CA ASP A 32 -13.50 -8.02 -6.66
C ASP A 32 -13.80 -8.74 -5.33
N HIS A 33 -13.75 -10.08 -5.30
CA HIS A 33 -13.97 -10.88 -4.09
C HIS A 33 -12.68 -11.27 -3.36
N ARG A 34 -11.51 -11.02 -3.95
CA ARG A 34 -10.21 -11.49 -3.43
C ARG A 34 -9.48 -10.40 -2.66
N ILE A 35 -9.32 -10.61 -1.36
CA ILE A 35 -8.49 -9.77 -0.49
C ILE A 35 -7.02 -10.05 -0.82
N LEU A 36 -6.24 -9.01 -1.14
CA LEU A 36 -4.79 -9.12 -1.34
C LEU A 36 -4.03 -8.86 -0.04
N PHE A 37 -4.49 -7.88 0.74
CA PHE A 37 -4.03 -7.61 2.09
C PHE A 37 -5.14 -6.92 2.87
N ASP A 38 -5.17 -7.14 4.18
CA ASP A 38 -6.15 -6.57 5.08
C ASP A 38 -5.46 -6.02 6.32
N ASN A 39 -5.70 -4.74 6.59
CA ASN A 39 -5.24 -3.99 7.75
C ASN A 39 -3.73 -4.14 8.02
N ILE A 40 -2.91 -4.05 6.97
CA ILE A 40 -1.45 -4.10 7.12
C ILE A 40 -0.91 -2.71 7.47
N SER A 41 0.08 -2.71 8.37
CA SER A 41 0.81 -1.52 8.79
C SER A 41 2.29 -1.83 8.77
N PHE A 42 3.09 -0.97 8.16
CA PHE A 42 4.54 -1.14 8.10
C PHE A 42 5.24 0.20 7.99
N ASP A 43 6.51 0.17 8.34
CA ASP A 43 7.41 1.29 8.30
C ASP A 43 8.64 0.91 7.46
N THR A 44 9.15 1.84 6.66
CA THR A 44 10.42 1.66 5.95
C THR A 44 11.55 2.33 6.72
N SER A 45 12.73 1.74 6.68
CA SER A 45 13.94 2.40 7.18
C SER A 45 14.44 3.43 6.16
N SER A 46 15.00 4.53 6.64
CA SER A 46 15.65 5.55 5.80
C SER A 46 16.99 5.07 5.21
N SER A 47 17.46 3.90 5.63
CA SER A 47 18.68 3.26 5.15
C SER A 47 18.49 1.74 5.07
N GLY A 48 19.26 1.09 4.20
CA GLY A 48 19.19 -0.36 4.00
C GLY A 48 18.16 -0.80 2.96
N VAL A 49 17.88 -2.10 2.91
CA VAL A 49 16.99 -2.73 1.93
C VAL A 49 15.74 -3.25 2.63
N THR A 50 14.57 -2.79 2.21
CA THR A 50 13.29 -3.41 2.57
C THR A 50 12.92 -4.46 1.52
N LEU A 51 12.84 -5.73 1.93
CA LEU A 51 12.50 -6.83 1.03
C LEU A 51 11.02 -7.22 1.17
N ILE A 52 10.26 -7.12 0.10
CA ILE A 52 8.90 -7.67 0.01
C ILE A 52 8.96 -9.05 -0.62
N THR A 53 8.59 -10.07 0.15
CA THR A 53 8.65 -11.48 -0.24
C THR A 53 7.28 -12.16 -0.10
N GLY A 54 7.08 -13.26 -0.83
CA GLY A 54 5.84 -14.02 -0.83
C GLY A 54 5.56 -14.69 -2.19
N LYS A 55 4.57 -15.58 -2.23
CA LYS A 55 4.19 -16.33 -3.43
C LYS A 55 3.77 -15.41 -4.59
N ASN A 56 3.86 -15.89 -5.83
CA ASN A 56 3.34 -15.15 -6.99
C ASN A 56 1.83 -14.90 -6.83
N GLY A 57 1.39 -13.70 -7.22
CA GLY A 57 0.00 -13.28 -7.08
C GLY A 57 -0.45 -12.96 -5.65
N THR A 58 0.44 -12.88 -4.65
CA THR A 58 0.05 -12.53 -3.27
C THR A 58 -0.18 -11.03 -3.02
N GLY A 59 0.01 -10.17 -4.03
CA GLY A 59 -0.21 -8.72 -3.92
C GLY A 59 1.04 -7.85 -3.77
N LYS A 60 2.26 -8.39 -3.91
CA LYS A 60 3.52 -7.62 -3.75
C LYS A 60 3.60 -6.38 -4.65
N SER A 61 3.35 -6.54 -5.95
CA SER A 61 3.35 -5.43 -6.92
C SER A 61 2.16 -4.48 -6.75
N THR A 62 1.15 -4.88 -5.98
CA THR A 62 0.01 -4.04 -5.64
C THR A 62 0.23 -3.27 -4.35
N LEU A 63 1.15 -3.75 -3.50
CA LEU A 63 1.56 -3.08 -2.28
C LEU A 63 2.57 -1.95 -2.54
N LEU A 64 3.40 -2.10 -3.58
CA LEU A 64 4.31 -1.09 -4.11
C LEU A 64 3.56 -0.11 -5.03
#